data_AF-A0A2V7P8R4-F1
#
_entry.id   AF-A0A2V7P8R4-F1
#
_cell.length_a   1.000
_cell.length_b   1.000
_cell.length_c   1.000
_cell.angle_alpha   90.00
_cell.angle_beta   90.00
_cell.angle_gamma   90.00
#
_symmetry.space_group_name_H-M   'P 1'
#
loop_
_entity.id
_entity.type
_entity.pdbx_description
1 polymer ?
#
loop_
_entity_poly.entity_id
_entity_poly.type
_entity_poly.pdbx_seq_one_letter_code
_entity_poly.pdbx_strand_id
1 'polypeptide(L)'
;MKKRLRGLIIVVILAAMIYGAAVTLALTGNLGSATAVVVLIVGAVLVPVALLIVWRRMWTPLTALERGITQIAEGDLSIQVPVAHDDELGDVTTHFNHMTRVLRDRAEEQGRFAAAGELLGGVAHEVNNPLMAIASHAELRLADTQIPAEQRNEMQNILRQAQRAAKL
;
A
#
# COMPACT_ATOMS: atom_id res chain seq x y z
N MET A 1 -7.27 -15.89 21.18
CA MET A 1 -6.70 -15.19 22.35
C MET A 1 -6.06 -13.84 21.99
N LYS A 2 -6.73 -12.95 21.23
CA LYS A 2 -6.14 -11.72 20.65
C LYS A 2 -6.43 -10.39 21.40
N LYS A 3 -6.96 -10.43 22.64
CA LYS A 3 -7.47 -9.22 23.35
C LYS A 3 -6.49 -8.56 24.35
N ARG A 4 -5.20 -8.44 24.02
CA ARG A 4 -4.20 -8.02 25.01
C ARG A 4 -4.20 -6.52 25.29
N LEU A 5 -4.49 -5.67 24.30
CA LEU A 5 -4.52 -4.22 24.51
C LEU A 5 -5.78 -3.79 25.25
N ARG A 6 -6.95 -4.29 24.82
CA ARG A 6 -8.22 -4.00 25.51
C ARG A 6 -8.21 -4.51 26.95
N GLY A 7 -7.64 -5.69 27.18
CA GLY A 7 -7.41 -6.23 28.52
C GLY A 7 -6.55 -5.31 29.38
N LEU A 8 -5.43 -4.81 28.84
CA LEU A 8 -4.56 -3.86 29.55
C LEU A 8 -5.31 -2.56 29.92
N ILE A 9 -6.07 -1.98 29.01
CA ILE A 9 -6.84 -0.74 29.26
C ILE A 9 -7.85 -0.97 30.39
N ILE A 10 -8.59 -2.08 30.34
CA ILE A 10 -9.56 -2.43 31.38
C ILE A 10 -8.84 -2.60 32.73
N VAL A 11 -7.71 -3.30 32.75
CA VAL A 11 -6.93 -3.50 33.98
C VAL A 11 -6.42 -2.17 34.55
N VAL A 12 -5.91 -1.26 33.72
CA VAL A 12 -5.43 0.05 34.16
C VAL A 12 -6.57 0.90 34.71
N ILE A 13 -7.75 0.89 34.06
CA ILE A 13 -8.92 1.63 34.55
C ILE A 13 -9.43 1.05 35.88
N LEU A 14 -9.54 -0.28 36.00
CA LEU A 14 -9.91 -0.94 37.24
C LEU A 14 -8.91 -0.63 38.37
N ALA A 15 -7.61 -0.71 38.09
CA ALA A 15 -6.57 -0.37 39.05
C ALA A 15 -6.64 1.09 39.50
N ALA A 16 -6.90 2.02 38.58
CA ALA A 16 -7.10 3.44 38.90
C ALA A 16 -8.34 3.68 39.78
N MET A 17 -9.45 2.98 39.50
CA MET A 17 -10.67 3.07 40.33
C MET A 17 -10.45 2.50 41.74
N ILE A 18 -9.80 1.34 41.85
CA ILE A 18 -9.45 0.72 43.13
C ILE A 18 -8.52 1.64 43.92
N TYR A 19 -7.52 2.21 43.26
CA TYR A 19 -6.60 3.16 43.88
C TYR A 19 -7.34 4.40 44.40
N GLY A 20 -8.26 4.97 43.60
CA GLY A 20 -9.10 6.09 44.02
C GLY A 20 -9.93 5.77 45.27
N ALA A 21 -10.59 4.61 45.30
CA ALA A 21 -11.36 4.16 46.45
C ALA A 21 -10.48 3.94 47.70
N ALA A 22 -9.27 3.39 47.53
CA ALA A 22 -8.30 3.22 48.61
C ALA A 22 -7.83 4.56 49.18
N VAL A 23 -7.60 5.56 48.31
CA VAL A 23 -7.26 6.92 48.73
C VAL A 23 -8.42 7.55 49.50
N THR A 24 -9.66 7.47 48.98
CA THR A 24 -10.83 8.00 49.67
C THR A 24 -11.01 7.36 51.05
N LEU A 25 -10.92 6.03 51.15
CA LEU A 25 -11.03 5.30 52.41
C LEU A 25 -9.91 5.63 53.39
N ALA A 26 -8.68 5.83 52.91
CA ALA A 26 -7.56 6.20 53.75
C ALA A 26 -7.64 7.64 54.30
N LEU A 27 -8.34 8.54 53.59
CA LEU A 27 -8.53 9.93 54.00
C LEU A 27 -9.77 10.14 54.89
N THR A 28 -10.85 9.38 54.67
CA THR A 28 -12.12 9.53 55.42
C THR A 28 -12.30 8.50 56.53
N GLY A 29 -11.57 7.39 56.48
CA GLY A 29 -11.64 6.33 57.48
C GLY A 29 -10.81 6.67 58.73
N ASN A 30 -11.12 6.00 59.85
CA ASN A 30 -10.32 6.07 61.08
C ASN A 30 -9.01 5.27 60.98
N LEU A 31 -8.51 5.04 59.76
CA LEU A 31 -7.21 4.39 59.56
C LEU A 31 -6.11 5.39 59.90
N GLY A 32 -5.05 4.94 60.58
CA GLY A 32 -3.99 5.83 61.04
C GLY A 32 -3.32 6.61 59.89
N SER A 33 -2.84 7.82 60.17
CA SER A 33 -2.18 8.69 59.17
C SER A 33 -1.05 7.99 58.38
N ALA A 34 -0.41 6.99 58.98
CA ALA A 34 0.59 6.14 58.32
C ALA A 34 0.05 5.37 57.10
N THR A 35 -1.18 4.84 57.13
CA THR A 35 -1.75 4.10 55.99
C THR A 35 -2.08 5.03 54.82
N ALA A 36 -2.54 6.25 55.10
CA ALA A 36 -2.79 7.25 54.06
C ALA A 36 -1.49 7.63 53.33
N VAL A 37 -0.40 7.81 54.07
CA VAL A 37 0.92 8.10 53.49
C VAL A 37 1.40 6.95 52.60
N VAL A 38 1.25 5.70 53.04
CA VAL A 38 1.65 4.53 52.24
C VAL A 38 0.86 4.44 50.93
N VAL A 39 -0.46 4.62 50.98
CA VAL A 39 -1.30 4.60 49.77
C VAL A 39 -0.86 5.68 48.79
N LEU A 40 -0.61 6.90 49.27
CA LEU A 40 -0.15 8.00 48.41
C LEU A 40 1.21 7.73 47.76
N ILE A 41 2.18 7.18 48.51
CA ILE A 41 3.50 6.82 47.96
C ILE A 41 3.38 5.76 46.88
N VAL A 42 2.55 4.73 47.11
CA VAL A 42 2.33 3.66 46.13
C VAL A 42 1.73 4.22 44.84
N GLY A 43 0.74 5.11 44.93
CA GLY A 43 0.16 5.72 43.74
C GLY A 43 1.10 6.66 43.00
N ALA A 44 1.96 7.38 43.72
CA ALA A 44 2.96 8.26 43.12
C ALA A 44 3.92 7.50 42.19
N VAL A 45 4.10 6.19 42.40
CA VAL A 45 4.90 5.32 41.52
C VAL A 45 4.04 4.59 40.49
N LEU A 46 2.94 3.95 40.92
CA LEU A 46 2.16 3.09 40.04
C LEU A 46 1.40 3.87 38.95
N VAL A 47 0.88 5.06 39.27
CA VAL A 47 0.09 5.85 38.31
C VAL A 47 0.95 6.31 37.13
N PRO A 48 2.13 6.95 37.32
CA PRO A 48 2.99 7.33 36.20
C PRO A 48 3.45 6.13 35.37
N VAL A 49 3.77 5.00 36.00
CA VAL A 49 4.18 3.78 35.30
C VAL A 49 3.05 3.26 34.42
N ALA A 50 1.83 3.18 34.93
CA ALA A 50 0.66 2.76 34.15
C ALA A 50 0.40 3.69 32.97
N LEU A 51 0.47 5.01 33.18
CA LEU A 51 0.32 6.01 32.11
C LEU A 51 1.41 5.86 31.04
N LEU A 52 2.66 5.64 31.43
CA LEU A 52 3.78 5.47 30.50
C LEU A 52 3.61 4.22 29.65
N ILE A 53 3.15 3.11 30.25
CA ILE A 53 2.87 1.87 29.52
C ILE A 53 1.75 2.09 28.49
N VAL A 54 0.64 2.72 28.89
CA VAL A 54 -0.47 3.03 27.97
C VAL A 54 -0.01 3.96 26.85
N TRP A 55 0.74 5.02 27.20
CA TRP A 55 1.28 5.97 26.23
C TRP A 55 2.14 5.28 25.18
N ARG A 56 3.15 4.50 25.59
CA ARG A 56 4.04 3.79 24.65
C ARG A 56 3.32 2.77 23.79
N ARG A 57 2.29 2.13 24.33
CA ARG A 57 1.57 1.07 23.63
C ARG A 57 0.52 1.60 22.66
N MET A 58 -0.03 2.79 22.90
CA MET A 58 -1.07 3.39 22.05
C MET A 58 -0.56 4.56 21.21
N TRP A 59 0.03 5.59 21.82
CA TRP A 59 0.35 6.84 21.11
C TRP A 59 1.46 6.66 20.07
N THR A 60 2.53 5.95 20.42
CA THR A 60 3.66 5.71 19.51
C THR A 60 3.25 5.02 18.20
N PRO A 61 2.55 3.86 18.23
CA PRO A 61 2.11 3.21 16.98
C PRO A 61 1.04 4.00 16.23
N LEU A 62 0.18 4.76 16.92
CA LEU A 62 -0.85 5.58 16.25
C LEU A 62 -0.22 6.70 15.41
N THR A 63 0.75 7.42 15.97
CA THR A 63 1.47 8.47 15.24
C THR A 63 2.33 7.89 14.11
N ALA A 64 2.85 6.66 14.26
CA ALA A 64 3.58 6.00 13.19
C ALA A 64 2.66 5.63 12.01
N LEU A 65 1.44 5.13 12.30
CA LEU A 65 0.42 4.87 11.30
C LEU A 65 -0.07 6.15 10.60
N GLU A 66 -0.29 7.22 11.36
CA GLU A 66 -0.68 8.53 10.81
C GLU A 66 0.34 9.02 9.78
N ARG A 67 1.63 9.03 10.14
CA ARG A 67 2.71 9.40 9.20
C ARG A 67 2.74 8.48 7.98
N GLY A 68 2.58 7.18 8.18
CA GLY A 68 2.55 6.21 7.07
C GLY A 68 1.39 6.46 6.12
N ILE A 69 0.21 6.83 6.62
CA ILE A 69 -0.95 7.19 5.79
C ILE A 69 -0.65 8.45 4.98
N THR A 70 -0.07 9.49 5.59
CA THR A 70 0.32 10.72 4.87
C THR A 70 1.34 10.42 3.77
N GLN A 71 2.35 9.59 4.03
CA GLN A 71 3.36 9.21 3.03
C GLN A 71 2.75 8.45 1.84
N ILE A 72 1.80 7.55 2.11
CA ILE A 72 1.03 6.87 1.04
C ILE A 72 0.21 7.87 0.24
N ALA A 73 -0.42 8.86 0.89
CA ALA A 73 -1.18 9.90 0.20
C ALA A 73 -0.30 10.80 -0.69
N GLU A 74 0.98 10.95 -0.35
CA GLU A 74 2.00 11.63 -1.16
C GLU A 74 2.57 10.74 -2.28
N GLY A 75 2.17 9.47 -2.37
CA GLY A 75 2.56 8.53 -3.42
C GLY A 75 3.71 7.59 -3.04
N ASP A 76 4.24 7.67 -1.81
CA ASP A 76 5.28 6.74 -1.34
C ASP A 76 4.66 5.44 -0.79
N LEU A 77 4.61 4.43 -1.66
CA LEU A 77 4.13 3.09 -1.34
C LEU A 77 5.25 2.14 -0.84
N SER A 78 6.48 2.64 -0.67
CA SER A 78 7.60 1.83 -0.18
C SER A 78 7.63 1.69 1.34
N ILE A 79 6.86 2.54 2.03
CA ILE A 79 6.86 2.65 3.49
C ILE A 79 6.26 1.42 4.16
N GLN A 80 6.88 1.01 5.26
CA GLN A 80 6.36 -0.04 6.15
C GLN A 80 6.44 0.44 7.59
N VAL A 81 5.31 0.40 8.28
CA VAL A 81 5.24 0.79 9.69
C VAL A 81 5.62 -0.42 10.56
N PRO A 82 6.58 -0.29 11.50
CA PRO A 82 7.01 -1.41 12.31
C PRO A 82 5.89 -1.95 13.22
N VAL A 83 5.68 -3.26 13.21
CA VAL A 83 4.71 -3.94 14.08
C VAL A 83 5.35 -4.13 15.46
N ALA A 84 5.06 -3.20 16.38
CA ALA A 84 5.72 -3.16 17.68
C ALA A 84 5.17 -4.19 18.70
N HIS A 85 3.91 -4.62 18.57
CA HIS A 85 3.24 -5.46 19.56
C HIS A 85 2.32 -6.49 18.88
N ASP A 86 2.18 -7.68 19.48
CA ASP A 86 1.20 -8.70 19.07
C ASP A 86 -0.14 -8.48 19.78
N ASP A 87 -0.82 -7.41 19.38
CA ASP A 87 -2.14 -7.03 19.90
C ASP A 87 -3.00 -6.38 18.80
N GLU A 88 -4.16 -5.86 19.19
CA GLU A 88 -5.12 -5.28 18.25
C GLU A 88 -4.55 -4.12 17.42
N LEU A 89 -3.62 -3.32 17.96
CA LEU A 89 -2.95 -2.27 17.19
C LEU A 89 -1.91 -2.87 16.24
N GLY A 90 -1.19 -3.91 16.67
CA GLY A 90 -0.29 -4.64 15.79
C GLY A 90 -0.99 -5.32 14.61
N ASP A 91 -2.17 -5.89 14.84
CA ASP A 91 -3.02 -6.44 13.78
C ASP A 91 -3.40 -5.34 12.76
N VAL A 92 -3.80 -4.14 13.23
CA VAL A 92 -4.10 -3.00 12.35
C VAL A 92 -2.87 -2.57 11.56
N THR A 93 -1.70 -2.46 12.19
CA THR A 93 -0.44 -2.15 11.49
C THR A 93 -0.09 -3.21 10.45
N THR A 94 -0.34 -4.48 10.74
CA THR A 94 -0.11 -5.59 9.82
C THR A 94 -1.02 -5.51 8.60
N HIS A 95 -2.32 -5.25 8.80
CA HIS A 95 -3.27 -5.05 7.71
C HIS A 95 -2.94 -3.81 6.88
N PHE A 96 -2.55 -2.72 7.52
CA PHE A 96 -2.09 -1.50 6.85
C PHE A 96 -0.91 -1.81 5.92
N ASN A 97 0.17 -2.43 6.43
CA ASN A 97 1.34 -2.79 5.62
C ASN A 97 1.02 -3.76 4.49
N HIS A 98 0.05 -4.67 4.70
CA HIS A 98 -0.42 -5.56 3.64
C HIS A 98 -1.12 -4.78 2.53
N MET A 99 -2.03 -3.87 2.87
CA MET A 99 -2.68 -2.99 1.89
C MET A 99 -1.67 -2.15 1.10
N THR A 100 -0.68 -1.56 1.78
CA THR A 100 0.37 -0.75 1.12
C THR A 100 1.15 -1.58 0.09
N ARG A 101 1.52 -2.82 0.43
CA ARG A 101 2.17 -3.74 -0.52
C ARG A 101 1.29 -4.04 -1.73
N VAL A 102 0.02 -4.38 -1.50
CA VAL A 102 -0.91 -4.67 -2.60
C VAL A 102 -1.08 -3.46 -3.52
N LEU A 103 -1.14 -2.25 -2.98
CA LEU A 103 -1.20 -1.02 -3.77
C LEU A 103 0.07 -0.80 -4.60
N ARG A 104 1.24 -0.99 -4.00
CA ARG A 104 2.54 -0.87 -4.68
C ARG A 104 2.62 -1.86 -5.85
N ASP A 105 2.34 -3.13 -5.59
CA ASP A 105 2.47 -4.19 -6.58
C ASP A 105 1.52 -3.93 -7.78
N ARG A 106 0.30 -3.42 -7.53
CA ARG A 106 -0.63 -3.00 -8.60
C ARG A 106 -0.14 -1.78 -9.39
N ALA A 107 0.46 -0.80 -8.72
CA ALA A 107 1.01 0.37 -9.40
C ALA A 107 2.19 -0.02 -10.32
N GLU A 108 3.06 -0.93 -9.86
CA GLU A 108 4.15 -1.49 -10.65
C GLU A 108 3.63 -2.28 -11.87
N GLU A 109 2.61 -3.12 -11.69
CA GLU A 109 1.97 -3.84 -12.81
C GLU A 109 1.41 -2.86 -13.85
N GLN A 110 0.67 -1.83 -13.43
CA GLN A 110 0.13 -0.82 -14.34
C GLN A 110 1.23 -0.07 -15.10
N GLY A 111 2.32 0.31 -14.43
CA GLY A 111 3.47 0.95 -15.07
C GLY A 111 4.12 0.05 -16.13
N ARG A 112 4.23 -1.26 -15.86
CA ARG A 112 4.75 -2.24 -16.82
C ARG A 112 3.85 -2.40 -18.03
N PHE A 113 2.53 -2.43 -17.85
CA PHE A 113 1.59 -2.46 -18.98
C PHE A 113 1.62 -1.17 -19.81
N ALA A 114 1.75 -0.01 -19.17
CA ALA A 114 1.87 1.26 -19.88
C ALA A 114 3.15 1.32 -20.73
N ALA A 115 4.31 0.96 -20.15
CA ALA A 115 5.57 0.87 -20.88
C ALA A 115 5.51 -0.17 -22.02
N ALA A 116 4.89 -1.34 -21.77
CA ALA A 116 4.68 -2.32 -22.82
C ALA A 116 3.78 -1.79 -23.95
N GLY A 117 2.72 -1.04 -23.62
CA GLY A 117 1.84 -0.41 -24.61
C GLY A 117 2.55 0.65 -25.45
N GLU A 118 3.40 1.47 -24.84
CA GLU A 118 4.22 2.47 -25.55
C GLU A 118 5.21 1.80 -26.51
N LEU A 119 5.90 0.76 -26.06
CA LEU A 119 6.80 -0.03 -26.91
C LEU A 119 6.04 -0.75 -28.04
N LEU A 120 4.89 -1.36 -27.75
CA LEU A 120 4.05 -2.01 -28.76
C LEU A 120 3.53 -1.02 -29.79
N GLY A 121 3.12 0.18 -29.37
CA GLY A 121 2.70 1.26 -30.28
C GLY A 121 3.84 1.75 -31.18
N GLY A 122 5.05 1.92 -30.61
CA GLY A 122 6.24 2.29 -31.37
C GLY A 122 6.66 1.22 -32.38
N VAL A 123 6.72 -0.05 -31.95
CA VAL A 123 7.03 -1.19 -32.83
C VAL A 123 5.98 -1.34 -33.93
N ALA A 124 4.69 -1.16 -33.64
CA ALA A 124 3.63 -1.21 -34.66
C ALA A 124 3.81 -0.12 -35.73
N HIS A 125 4.18 1.10 -35.31
CA HIS A 125 4.46 2.18 -36.25
C HIS A 125 5.68 1.89 -37.14
N GLU A 126 6.75 1.34 -36.55
CA GLU A 126 7.95 0.96 -37.29
C GLU A 126 7.77 -0.25 -38.21
N VAL A 127 6.83 -1.16 -37.93
CA VAL A 127 6.47 -2.29 -38.80
C VAL A 127 5.56 -1.84 -39.95
N ASN A 128 4.67 -0.88 -39.72
CA ASN A 128 3.80 -0.32 -40.76
C ASN A 128 4.60 0.41 -41.85
N ASN A 129 5.69 1.09 -41.49
CA ASN A 129 6.54 1.80 -42.43
C ASN A 129 7.15 0.93 -43.56
N PRO A 130 7.86 -0.18 -43.29
CA PRO A 130 8.38 -1.07 -44.33
C PRO A 130 7.27 -1.82 -45.07
N LEU A 131 6.14 -2.15 -44.41
CA LEU A 131 4.98 -2.74 -45.10
C LEU A 131 4.39 -1.78 -46.13
N MET A 132 4.29 -0.49 -45.79
CA MET A 132 3.86 0.54 -46.73
C MET A 132 4.86 0.75 -47.88
N ALA A 133 6.15 0.63 -47.62
CA ALA A 133 7.17 0.65 -48.68
C ALA A 133 7.00 -0.54 -49.64
N ILE A 134 6.79 -1.76 -49.12
CA ILE A 134 6.52 -2.97 -49.92
C ILE A 134 5.24 -2.80 -50.75
N ALA A 135 4.16 -2.27 -50.15
CA ALA A 135 2.91 -1.97 -50.84
C ALA A 135 3.13 -0.95 -51.97
N SER A 136 3.86 0.13 -51.72
CA SER A 136 4.17 1.15 -52.72
C SER A 136 5.00 0.60 -53.89
N HIS A 137 6.02 -0.23 -53.61
CA HIS A 137 6.79 -0.91 -54.66
C HIS A 137 5.93 -1.85 -55.51
N ALA A 138 5.01 -2.59 -54.87
CA ALA A 138 4.07 -3.45 -55.55
C ALA A 138 3.10 -2.66 -56.45
N GLU A 139 2.61 -1.52 -55.98
CA GLU A 139 1.76 -0.60 -56.76
C GLU A 139 2.49 -0.04 -57.99
N LEU A 140 3.75 0.39 -57.84
CA LEU A 140 4.57 0.88 -58.95
C LEU A 140 4.82 -0.20 -60.01
N ARG A 141 5.10 -1.44 -59.59
CA ARG A 141 5.25 -2.58 -60.52
C ARG A 141 3.95 -2.89 -61.26
N LEU A 142 2.81 -2.79 -60.58
CA LEU A 142 1.49 -3.05 -61.16
C LEU A 142 1.03 -1.99 -62.17
N ALA A 143 1.53 -0.76 -62.04
CA ALA A 143 1.29 0.34 -62.96
C ALA A 143 2.01 0.17 -64.32
N ASP A 144 3.05 -0.68 -64.39
CA ASP A 144 3.68 -1.06 -65.64
C ASP A 144 2.75 -1.95 -66.49
N THR A 145 2.59 -1.63 -67.77
CA THR A 145 1.72 -2.36 -68.69
C THR A 145 2.43 -3.55 -69.35
N GLN A 146 3.76 -3.68 -69.23
CA GLN A 146 4.54 -4.75 -69.85
C GLN A 146 4.79 -5.98 -68.95
N ILE A 147 4.26 -6.00 -67.72
CA ILE A 147 4.41 -7.15 -66.81
C ILE A 147 3.55 -8.37 -67.23
N PRO A 148 4.12 -9.59 -67.24
CA PRO A 148 3.39 -10.85 -67.47
C PRO A 148 2.24 -11.06 -66.47
N ALA A 149 1.17 -11.74 -66.92
CA ALA A 149 -0.03 -11.96 -66.11
C ALA A 149 0.23 -12.69 -64.78
N GLU A 150 1.20 -13.60 -64.75
CA GLU A 150 1.59 -14.35 -63.56
C GLU A 150 2.25 -13.43 -62.50
N GLN A 151 3.21 -12.59 -62.91
CA GLN A 151 3.85 -11.60 -62.04
C GLN A 151 2.86 -10.53 -61.55
N ARG A 152 1.87 -10.17 -62.38
CA ARG A 152 0.79 -9.26 -61.99
C ARG A 152 -0.04 -9.84 -60.85
N ASN A 153 -0.39 -11.13 -60.90
CA ASN A 153 -1.13 -11.80 -59.83
C ASN A 153 -0.33 -11.87 -58.51
N GLU A 154 0.98 -12.17 -58.58
CA GLU A 154 1.84 -12.19 -57.39
C GLU A 154 1.93 -10.82 -56.72
N MET A 155 2.12 -9.75 -57.51
CA MET A 155 2.23 -8.40 -56.99
C MET A 155 0.91 -7.93 -56.33
N GLN A 156 -0.23 -8.30 -56.91
CA GLN A 156 -1.55 -8.07 -56.29
C GLN A 156 -1.73 -8.85 -54.98
N ASN A 157 -1.16 -10.04 -54.87
CA ASN A 157 -1.16 -10.81 -53.63
C ASN A 157 -0.30 -10.13 -52.56
N ILE A 158 0.92 -9.73 -52.89
CA ILE A 158 1.85 -9.03 -52.00
C ILE A 158 1.24 -7.71 -51.52
N LEU A 159 0.67 -6.92 -52.43
CA LEU A 159 0.01 -5.65 -52.10
C LEU A 159 -1.14 -5.85 -51.12
N ARG A 160 -2.02 -6.82 -51.37
CA ARG A 160 -3.15 -7.14 -50.48
C ARG A 160 -2.69 -7.57 -49.10
N GLN A 161 -1.59 -8.33 -49.00
CA GLN A 161 -1.05 -8.79 -47.73
C GLN A 161 -0.39 -7.65 -46.95
N ALA A 162 0.42 -6.82 -47.62
CA ALA A 162 1.09 -5.67 -47.00
C ALA A 162 0.08 -4.64 -46.46
N GLN A 163 -0.97 -4.33 -47.24
CA GLN A 163 -2.04 -3.41 -46.81
C GLN A 163 -2.93 -4.00 -45.71
N ARG A 164 -3.15 -5.32 -45.69
CA ARG A 164 -3.84 -5.99 -44.57
C ARG A 164 -3.02 -5.91 -43.29
N ALA A 165 -1.73 -6.19 -43.38
CA ALA A 165 -0.81 -6.17 -42.24
C ALA A 165 -0.65 -4.76 -41.67
N ALA A 166 -0.66 -3.72 -42.51
CA ALA A 166 -0.52 -2.33 -42.07
C ALA A 166 -1.78 -1.71 -41.43
N LYS A 167 -2.93 -2.39 -41.49
CA LYS A 167 -4.22 -1.95 -40.92
C LYS A 167 -4.57 -2.61 -39.58
N LEU A 168 -3.72 -3.52 -39.10
CA LEU A 168 -3.82 -4.19 -37.79
C LEU A 168 -3.16 -3.36 -36.70
#